data_AF-A0A2V8ESX3-F1
#
_entry.id   AF-A0A2V8ESX3-F1
#
_cell.length_a   1.000
_cell.length_b   1.000
_cell.length_c   1.000
_cell.angle_alpha   90.00
_cell.angle_beta   90.00
_cell.angle_gamma   90.00
#
_symmetry.space_group_name_H-M   'P 1'
#
loop_
_entity.id
_entity.type
_entity.pdbx_description
1 polymer ?
#
loop_
_entity_poly.entity_id
_entity_poly.type
_entity_poly.pdbx_seq_one_letter_code
_entity_poly.pdbx_strand_id
1 'polypeptide(L)'
;MMKRTGSVCGALFALAVSAATVFASDPVAVYTRVDRVVLEPNAEAPQTIQIWGVFAMAKPEDRNDYLPPSRGYLYFALPSDARTARAEWADLAQVAGTGQIVAFGSRYDLHARLRRSDEPPADPDRYSLNFGLSKVRGRTDYAPVRALAAFKE
;
A
#
# COMPACT_ATOMS: atom_id res chain seq x y z
N MET A 1 5.12 -73.68 23.64
CA MET A 1 4.64 -72.38 24.16
C MET A 1 5.31 -71.26 23.36
N MET A 2 4.60 -70.68 22.39
CA MET A 2 5.09 -69.63 21.49
C MET A 2 5.11 -68.28 22.20
N LYS A 3 6.21 -67.53 22.13
CA LYS A 3 6.25 -66.11 22.54
C LYS A 3 6.91 -65.24 21.46
N ARG A 4 6.02 -64.78 20.59
CA ARG A 4 5.90 -63.50 19.86
C ARG A 4 7.15 -62.65 19.65
N THR A 5 7.46 -62.51 18.37
CA THR A 5 8.19 -61.47 17.64
C THR A 5 7.84 -60.04 18.09
N GLY A 6 8.87 -59.20 18.29
CA GLY A 6 8.75 -57.76 18.43
C GLY A 6 9.34 -57.07 17.19
N SER A 7 8.47 -56.55 16.32
CA SER A 7 8.87 -55.76 15.16
C SER A 7 9.34 -54.36 15.56
N VAL A 8 10.50 -53.96 15.03
CA VAL A 8 10.97 -52.58 15.03
C VAL A 8 10.19 -51.81 13.97
N CYS A 9 9.31 -50.89 14.37
CA CYS A 9 8.73 -49.88 13.48
C CYS A 9 9.35 -48.53 13.81
N GLY A 10 10.24 -48.07 12.94
CA GLY A 10 10.78 -46.72 12.97
C GLY A 10 9.70 -45.70 12.59
N ALA A 11 9.54 -44.66 13.40
CA ALA A 11 8.74 -43.50 13.06
C ALA A 11 9.69 -42.35 12.71
N LEU A 12 9.91 -42.15 11.40
CA LEU A 12 10.50 -40.92 10.86
C LEU A 12 9.44 -39.82 10.97
N PHE A 13 9.54 -38.98 12.00
CA PHE A 13 8.78 -37.73 12.09
C PHE A 13 9.39 -36.74 11.09
N ALA A 14 8.76 -36.62 9.92
CA ALA A 14 9.06 -35.54 8.98
C ALA A 14 8.50 -34.23 9.56
N LEU A 15 9.38 -33.39 10.12
CA LEU A 15 9.04 -32.01 10.44
C LEU A 15 8.74 -31.26 9.13
N ALA A 16 7.46 -31.13 8.78
CA ALA A 16 7.03 -30.17 7.77
C ALA A 16 7.31 -28.77 8.33
N VAL A 17 8.45 -28.18 7.96
CA VAL A 17 8.72 -26.77 8.20
C VAL A 17 7.82 -25.98 7.25
N SER A 18 6.60 -25.69 7.69
CA SER A 18 5.78 -24.65 7.07
C SER A 18 6.57 -23.35 7.24
N ALA A 19 7.12 -22.84 6.15
CA ALA A 19 7.68 -21.50 6.11
C ALA A 19 6.53 -20.51 6.37
N ALA A 20 6.22 -20.26 7.65
CA ALA A 20 5.38 -19.15 8.04
C ALA A 20 6.11 -17.90 7.57
N THR A 21 5.57 -17.25 6.54
CA THR A 21 6.04 -15.93 6.12
C THR A 21 5.77 -14.99 7.29
N VAL A 22 6.78 -14.75 8.11
CA VAL A 22 6.72 -13.78 9.19
C VAL A 22 6.67 -12.40 8.52
N PHE A 23 5.47 -11.84 8.43
CA PHE A 23 5.30 -10.46 8.03
C PHE A 23 5.79 -9.59 9.18
N ALA A 24 7.00 -9.03 9.04
CA ALA A 24 7.39 -7.86 9.82
C ALA A 24 6.27 -6.82 9.69
N SER A 25 5.90 -6.17 10.79
CA SER A 25 4.84 -5.16 10.84
C SER A 25 5.00 -4.17 9.69
N ASP A 26 4.00 -4.10 8.80
CA ASP A 26 3.96 -3.09 7.75
C ASP A 26 3.27 -1.84 8.32
N PRO A 27 3.93 -0.68 8.39
CA PRO A 27 3.31 0.56 8.84
C PRO A 27 2.69 1.39 7.71
N VAL A 28 2.82 0.97 6.44
CA VAL A 28 2.35 1.71 5.27
C VAL A 28 0.83 1.81 5.28
N ALA A 29 0.28 2.98 4.99
CA ALA A 29 -1.17 3.18 4.84
C ALA A 29 -1.66 2.85 3.44
N VAL A 30 -0.91 3.24 2.40
CA VAL A 30 -1.37 3.16 1.02
C VAL A 30 -0.27 2.60 0.14
N TYR A 31 -0.59 1.54 -0.60
CA TYR A 31 0.09 1.21 -1.84
C TYR A 31 -0.76 1.67 -3.02
N THR A 32 -0.13 2.24 -4.03
CA THR A 32 -0.85 2.69 -5.22
C THR A 32 -0.04 2.56 -6.49
N ARG A 33 -0.73 2.22 -7.58
CA ARG A 33 -0.26 2.46 -8.94
C ARG A 33 -0.86 3.79 -9.40
N VAL A 34 0.01 4.78 -9.63
CA VAL A 34 -0.42 6.16 -9.95
C VAL A 34 -0.63 6.29 -11.45
N ASP A 35 -1.85 6.67 -11.85
CA ASP A 35 -2.19 6.91 -13.24
C ASP A 35 -2.01 8.39 -13.61
N ARG A 36 -2.40 9.30 -12.72
CA ARG A 36 -2.31 10.76 -12.93
C ARG A 36 -2.19 11.51 -11.61
N VAL A 37 -1.53 12.66 -11.63
CA VAL A 37 -1.51 13.63 -10.52
C VAL A 37 -2.05 14.97 -11.00
N VAL A 38 -2.85 15.63 -10.17
CA VAL A 38 -3.29 17.02 -10.38
C VAL A 38 -2.79 17.86 -9.20
N LEU A 39 -2.11 18.95 -9.51
CA LEU A 39 -1.55 19.90 -8.54
C LEU A 39 -2.32 21.22 -8.66
N GLU A 40 -2.97 21.62 -7.58
CA GLU A 40 -3.86 22.79 -7.57
C GLU A 40 -3.36 23.85 -6.58
N PRO A 41 -3.45 25.15 -6.90
CA PRO A 41 -4.01 25.69 -8.14
C PRO A 41 -3.11 25.49 -9.38
N ASN A 42 -1.83 25.16 -9.16
CA ASN A 42 -0.86 24.87 -10.22
C ASN A 42 0.33 24.07 -9.66
N ALA A 43 1.23 23.65 -10.57
CA ALA A 43 2.41 22.86 -10.23
C ALA A 43 3.53 23.65 -9.52
N GLU A 44 3.56 24.98 -9.62
CA GLU A 44 4.62 25.82 -9.01
C GLU A 44 4.39 26.02 -7.51
N ALA A 45 3.14 26.21 -7.10
CA ALA A 45 2.77 26.49 -5.71
C ALA A 45 1.53 25.70 -5.25
N PRO A 46 1.54 24.35 -5.34
CA PRO A 46 0.36 23.58 -5.02
C PRO A 46 0.00 23.68 -3.53
N GLN A 47 -1.31 23.76 -3.29
CA GLN A 47 -1.99 23.77 -2.00
C GLN A 47 -2.80 22.48 -1.80
N THR A 48 -3.23 21.85 -2.89
CA THR A 48 -3.85 20.54 -2.85
C THR A 48 -3.29 19.63 -3.95
N ILE A 49 -3.42 18.33 -3.73
CA ILE A 49 -3.05 17.30 -4.70
C ILE A 49 -4.20 16.31 -4.87
N GLN A 50 -4.51 15.97 -6.11
CA GLN A 50 -5.30 14.79 -6.44
C GLN A 50 -4.35 13.71 -6.98
N ILE A 51 -4.39 12.53 -6.37
CA ILE A 51 -3.64 11.35 -6.79
C ILE A 51 -4.67 10.38 -7.38
N TRP A 52 -4.64 10.19 -8.70
CA TRP A 52 -5.53 9.29 -9.42
C TRP A 52 -4.83 7.96 -9.69
N GLY A 53 -5.52 6.85 -9.48
CA GLY A 53 -4.91 5.54 -9.63
C GLY A 53 -5.75 4.37 -9.15
N VAL A 54 -5.06 3.28 -8.89
CA VAL A 54 -5.59 2.11 -8.18
C VAL A 54 -4.90 2.02 -6.83
N PHE A 55 -5.67 1.82 -5.76
CA PHE A 55 -5.22 1.92 -4.38
C PHE A 55 -5.52 0.64 -3.62
N ALA A 56 -4.52 0.12 -2.92
CA ALA A 56 -4.69 -0.84 -1.83
C ALA A 56 -4.41 -0.09 -0.52
N MET A 57 -5.47 0.18 0.24
CA MET A 57 -5.41 0.96 1.50
C MET A 57 -5.46 0.03 2.70
N ALA A 58 -4.67 0.30 3.74
CA ALA A 58 -4.66 -0.48 4.97
C ALA A 58 -6.06 -0.53 5.59
N LYS A 59 -6.45 -1.69 6.13
CA LYS A 59 -7.75 -1.83 6.80
C LYS A 59 -7.72 -1.08 8.15
N PRO A 60 -8.73 -0.28 8.48
CA PRO A 60 -8.82 0.36 9.79
C PRO A 60 -8.83 -0.64 10.95
N GLU A 61 -9.47 -1.80 10.77
CA GLU A 61 -9.69 -2.80 11.82
C GLU A 61 -8.62 -3.90 11.87
N ASP A 62 -7.84 -4.08 10.80
CA ASP A 62 -6.78 -5.10 10.71
C ASP A 62 -5.45 -4.47 10.32
N ARG A 63 -4.58 -4.38 11.33
CA ARG A 63 -3.25 -3.78 11.23
C ARG A 63 -2.24 -4.57 10.42
N ASN A 64 -2.62 -5.67 9.76
CA ASN A 64 -1.75 -6.42 8.86
C ASN A 64 -2.37 -6.66 7.47
N ASP A 65 -3.54 -6.09 7.19
CA ASP A 65 -4.29 -6.36 5.98
C ASP A 65 -4.71 -5.08 5.24
N TYR A 66 -5.08 -5.26 3.97
CA TYR A 66 -5.42 -4.20 3.03
C TYR A 66 -6.80 -4.43 2.42
N LEU A 67 -7.51 -3.34 2.14
CA LEU A 67 -8.69 -3.38 1.30
C LEU A 67 -8.32 -3.86 -0.11
N PRO A 68 -9.24 -4.56 -0.80
CA PRO A 68 -9.03 -4.92 -2.20
C PRO A 68 -8.69 -3.70 -3.06
N PRO A 69 -7.78 -3.83 -4.05
CA PRO A 69 -7.43 -2.73 -4.94
C PRO A 69 -8.67 -2.09 -5.55
N SER A 70 -8.78 -0.77 -5.40
CA SER A 70 -9.92 -0.01 -5.87
C SER A 70 -9.46 1.22 -6.65
N ARG A 71 -10.15 1.51 -7.76
CA ARG A 71 -9.85 2.65 -8.62
C ARG A 71 -10.56 3.90 -8.11
N GLY A 72 -9.89 5.05 -8.22
CA GLY A 72 -10.46 6.33 -7.87
C GLY A 72 -9.38 7.38 -7.73
N TYR A 73 -9.56 8.30 -6.79
CA TYR A 73 -8.52 9.25 -6.42
C TYR A 73 -8.51 9.57 -4.92
N LEU A 74 -7.33 9.93 -4.43
CA LEU A 74 -7.14 10.54 -3.11
C LEU A 74 -6.93 12.04 -3.28
N TYR A 75 -7.51 12.83 -2.38
CA TYR A 75 -7.44 14.29 -2.45
C TYR A 75 -6.94 14.85 -1.12
N PHE A 76 -5.81 15.56 -1.17
CA PHE A 76 -5.14 16.03 0.02
C PHE A 76 -4.85 17.52 0.02
N ALA A 77 -4.88 18.12 1.19
CA ALA A 77 -4.41 19.48 1.47
C ALA A 77 -2.95 19.47 1.93
N LEU A 78 -2.26 20.55 1.60
CA LEU A 78 -0.88 20.79 2.01
C LEU A 78 -0.79 20.83 3.55
N PRO A 79 0.08 20.00 4.16
CA PRO A 79 0.29 20.03 5.60
C PRO A 79 1.20 21.20 5.99
N SER A 80 1.43 21.38 7.29
CA SER A 80 2.30 22.42 7.82
C SER A 80 3.73 22.35 7.28
N ASP A 81 4.29 21.14 7.13
CA ASP A 81 5.56 20.95 6.44
C ASP A 81 5.35 20.91 4.92
N ALA A 82 5.15 22.10 4.36
CA ALA A 82 4.88 22.31 2.95
C ALA A 82 6.05 21.89 2.04
N ARG A 83 7.29 22.04 2.51
CA ARG A 83 8.48 21.76 1.69
C ARG A 83 8.59 20.27 1.41
N THR A 84 8.49 19.45 2.45
CA THR A 84 8.58 17.99 2.32
C THR A 84 7.39 17.44 1.53
N ALA A 85 6.18 17.91 1.82
CA ALA A 85 4.99 17.50 1.08
C ALA A 85 5.08 17.79 -0.42
N ARG A 86 5.51 18.99 -0.80
CA ARG A 86 5.68 19.35 -2.22
C ARG A 86 6.75 18.52 -2.93
N ALA A 87 7.81 18.14 -2.22
CA ALA A 87 8.81 17.23 -2.78
C ALA A 87 8.21 15.85 -3.06
N GLU A 88 7.45 15.28 -2.12
CA GLU A 88 6.74 14.01 -2.35
C GLU A 88 5.69 14.11 -3.46
N TRP A 89 4.97 15.23 -3.55
CA TRP A 89 4.00 15.47 -4.61
C TRP A 89 4.66 15.57 -5.99
N ALA A 90 5.87 16.14 -6.06
CA ALA A 90 6.68 16.13 -7.29
C ALA A 90 7.13 14.70 -7.65
N ASP A 91 7.55 13.91 -6.66
CA ASP A 91 7.92 12.50 -6.89
C ASP A 91 6.72 11.66 -7.35
N LEU A 92 5.53 11.89 -6.80
CA LEU A 92 4.26 11.30 -7.26
C LEU A 92 3.96 11.68 -8.71
N ALA A 93 4.13 12.96 -9.07
CA ALA A 93 3.93 13.42 -10.43
C ALA A 93 4.92 12.77 -11.42
N GLN A 94 6.17 12.54 -11.01
CA GLN A 94 7.18 11.86 -11.84
C GLN A 94 6.86 10.38 -12.11
N VAL A 95 6.15 9.69 -11.21
CA VAL A 95 5.80 8.27 -11.39
C VAL A 95 4.44 8.06 -12.06
N ALA A 96 3.63 9.12 -12.20
CA ALA A 96 2.31 9.03 -12.80
C ALA A 96 2.38 8.43 -14.23
N GLY A 97 1.53 7.44 -14.51
CA GLY A 97 1.44 6.79 -15.83
C GLY A 97 2.57 5.82 -16.15
N THR A 98 3.58 5.67 -15.27
CA THR A 98 4.71 4.74 -15.50
C THR A 98 4.41 3.29 -15.13
N GLY A 99 3.31 3.05 -14.40
CA GLY A 99 3.00 1.75 -13.80
C GLY A 99 3.77 1.44 -12.51
N GLN A 100 4.69 2.31 -12.08
CA GLN A 100 5.39 2.17 -10.81
C GLN A 100 4.42 2.18 -9.63
N ILE A 101 4.52 1.15 -8.78
CA ILE A 101 3.81 1.12 -7.49
C ILE A 101 4.60 1.93 -6.46
N VAL A 102 3.93 2.82 -5.74
CA VAL A 102 4.50 3.56 -4.62
C VAL A 102 3.78 3.22 -3.32
N ALA A 103 4.48 3.41 -2.22
CA ALA A 103 4.00 3.23 -0.85
C ALA A 103 4.13 4.56 -0.11
N PHE A 104 3.06 5.01 0.55
CA PHE A 104 3.11 6.22 1.36
C PHE A 104 2.10 6.23 2.50
N GLY A 105 2.33 7.16 3.43
CA GLY A 105 1.49 7.40 4.59
C GLY A 105 1.65 6.36 5.70
N SER A 106 1.33 6.79 6.92
CA SER A 106 1.29 5.97 8.14
C SER A 106 -0.08 5.40 8.34
N ARG A 107 -0.24 4.08 8.51
CA ARG A 107 -1.55 3.52 8.89
C ARG A 107 -2.03 3.96 10.27
N TYR A 108 -1.15 4.55 11.07
CA TYR A 108 -1.49 5.08 12.39
C TYR A 108 -2.10 6.50 12.33
N ASP A 109 -1.90 7.23 11.22
CA ASP A 109 -2.23 8.66 11.15
C ASP A 109 -2.94 9.08 9.86
N LEU A 110 -2.83 8.29 8.79
CA LEU A 110 -3.44 8.63 7.51
C LEU A 110 -4.93 8.32 7.55
N HIS A 111 -5.74 9.37 7.59
CA HIS A 111 -7.18 9.32 7.38
C HIS A 111 -7.49 9.81 5.96
N ALA A 112 -7.28 8.95 4.96
CA ALA A 112 -7.55 9.27 3.57
C ALA A 112 -8.86 8.62 3.11
N ARG A 113 -9.66 9.35 2.32
CA ARG A 113 -10.86 8.84 1.67
C ARG A 113 -10.60 8.59 0.18
N LEU A 114 -10.82 7.35 -0.24
CA LEU A 114 -10.87 7.02 -1.66
C LEU A 114 -12.16 7.58 -2.27
N ARG A 115 -12.01 8.58 -3.15
CA ARG A 115 -13.10 9.21 -3.89
C ARG A 115 -13.31 8.47 -5.20
N ARG A 116 -14.56 8.36 -5.64
CA ARG A 116 -14.91 7.75 -6.94
C ARG A 116 -14.48 8.67 -8.07
N SER A 117 -14.20 8.12 -9.25
CA SER A 117 -13.69 8.91 -10.38
C SER A 117 -14.65 9.99 -10.89
N ASP A 118 -15.96 9.85 -10.63
CA ASP A 118 -17.02 10.80 -11.00
C ASP A 118 -17.33 11.83 -9.90
N GLU A 119 -16.71 11.69 -8.73
CA GLU A 119 -16.92 12.59 -7.60
C GLU A 119 -16.09 13.87 -7.77
N PRO A 120 -16.66 15.08 -7.59
CA PRO A 120 -15.89 16.32 -7.65
C PRO A 120 -14.91 16.43 -6.46
N PRO A 121 -13.74 17.07 -6.64
CA PRO A 121 -12.78 17.26 -5.56
C PRO A 121 -13.32 18.27 -4.54
N ALA A 122 -13.71 17.77 -3.38
CA ALA A 122 -14.16 18.56 -2.23
C ALA A 122 -13.60 17.99 -0.93
N ASP A 123 -13.52 18.86 0.08
CA ASP A 123 -13.12 18.55 1.46
C ASP A 123 -11.83 17.71 1.52
N PRO A 124 -10.67 18.28 1.15
CA PRO A 124 -9.42 17.53 1.07
C PRO A 124 -9.01 16.95 2.43
N ASP A 125 -8.49 15.73 2.40
CA ASP A 125 -7.93 15.07 3.59
C ASP A 125 -6.57 15.70 3.95
N ARG A 126 -6.09 15.53 5.18
CA ARG A 126 -4.75 15.98 5.53
C ARG A 126 -3.71 15.01 4.97
N TYR A 127 -2.72 15.54 4.23
CA TYR A 127 -1.58 14.74 3.80
C TYR A 127 -0.67 14.35 4.99
N SER A 128 -0.23 13.10 5.06
CA SER A 128 0.64 12.58 6.13
C SER A 128 2.05 12.28 5.60
N LEU A 129 3.07 12.79 6.31
CA LEU A 129 4.49 12.66 5.96
C LEU A 129 5.23 11.55 6.73
N ASN A 130 4.59 10.88 7.69
CA ASN A 130 5.29 10.12 8.73
C ASN A 130 6.17 8.95 8.22
N PHE A 131 5.70 8.18 7.24
CA PHE A 131 6.48 7.09 6.61
C PHE A 131 7.08 7.49 5.26
N GLY A 132 6.92 8.76 4.89
CA GLY A 132 7.30 9.31 3.61
C GLY A 132 6.66 8.62 2.41
N LEU A 133 7.18 8.97 1.23
CA LEU A 133 6.90 8.31 -0.05
C LEU A 133 8.07 7.41 -0.46
N SER A 134 7.78 6.19 -0.89
CA SER A 134 8.79 5.29 -1.44
C SER A 134 8.31 4.55 -2.68
N LYS A 135 9.22 4.32 -3.64
CA LYS A 135 8.96 3.47 -4.81
C LYS A 135 9.15 2.01 -4.43
N VAL A 136 8.17 1.16 -4.73
CA VAL A 136 8.30 -0.29 -4.52
C VAL A 136 9.24 -0.86 -5.58
N ARG A 137 10.45 -1.26 -5.16
CA ARG A 137 11.51 -1.82 -6.02
C ARG A 137 11.71 -3.33 -5.85
N GLY A 138 11.06 -3.94 -4.86
CA GLY A 138 11.14 -5.36 -4.51
C GLY A 138 9.92 -5.80 -3.71
N ARG A 139 9.85 -7.08 -3.30
CA ARG A 139 8.66 -7.70 -2.67
C ARG A 139 7.36 -7.56 -3.48
N THR A 140 7.44 -7.82 -4.78
CA THR A 140 6.27 -7.86 -5.67
C THR A 140 5.32 -9.00 -5.33
N ASP A 141 5.75 -9.95 -4.50
CA ASP A 141 4.96 -11.02 -3.91
C ASP A 141 4.19 -10.59 -2.66
N TYR A 142 4.38 -9.38 -2.13
CA TYR A 142 3.58 -8.90 -1.02
C TYR A 142 2.13 -8.68 -1.46
N ALA A 143 1.16 -9.14 -0.67
CA ALA A 143 -0.25 -9.25 -1.09
C ALA A 143 -0.85 -7.96 -1.71
N PRO A 144 -0.78 -6.77 -1.09
CA PRO A 144 -1.33 -5.55 -1.68
C PRO A 144 -0.59 -5.13 -2.96
N VAL A 145 0.74 -5.31 -3.01
CA VAL A 145 1.56 -4.99 -4.18
C VAL A 145 1.23 -5.92 -5.35
N ARG A 146 1.15 -7.24 -5.10
CA ARG A 146 0.78 -8.24 -6.09
C ARG A 146 -0.63 -7.99 -6.64
N ALA A 147 -1.57 -7.66 -5.76
CA ALA A 147 -2.95 -7.38 -6.14
C ALA A 147 -3.05 -6.15 -7.04
N LEU A 148 -2.29 -5.08 -6.75
CA LEU A 148 -2.19 -3.90 -7.62
C LEU A 148 -1.55 -4.22 -8.97
N ALA A 149 -0.48 -5.00 -8.99
CA ALA A 149 0.19 -5.40 -10.22
C ALA A 149 -0.72 -6.26 -11.13
N ALA A 150 -1.56 -7.10 -10.54
CA ALA A 150 -2.50 -7.95 -11.24
C ALA A 150 -3.84 -7.27 -11.60
N PHE A 151 -4.08 -6.05 -11.13
CA PHE A 151 -5.35 -5.35 -11.34
C PHE A 151 -5.57 -5.04 -12.83
N LYS A 152 -6.68 -5.55 -13.36
CA LYS A 152 -7.18 -5.30 -14.72
C LYS A 152 -8.34 -4.31 -14.66
N GLU A 153 -8.47 -3.50 -15.71
CA GLU A 153 -9.57 -2.55 -15.85
C GLU A 153 -10.93 -3.22 -16.06
#